data_AF-D5EGR0-F1
#
_entry.id   AF-D5EGR0-F1
#
_cell.length_a   1.000
_cell.length_b   1.000
_cell.length_c   1.000
_cell.angle_alpha   90.00
_cell.angle_beta   90.00
_cell.angle_gamma   90.00
#
_symmetry.space_group_name_H-M   'P 1'
#
loop_
_entity.id
_entity.type
_entity.pdbx_description
1 polymer ?
#
loop_
_entity_poly.entity_id
_entity_poly.type
_entity_poly.pdbx_seq_one_letter_code
_entity_poly.pdbx_strand_id
1 'polypeptide(L)'
;MVIGKLFEALMVVCFGLAWPASIYKSWKSRSTGGKSLSFLIIILIGYAAGILHVILDYDGFNWIIILYGMNAIMVGIDTCLYFRNKRLETR
;
A
#
# COMPACT_ATOMS: atom_id res chain seq x y z
N MET A 1 7.56 -7.86 -24.27
CA MET A 1 6.68 -6.68 -24.11
C MET A 1 5.34 -7.00 -23.40
N VAL A 2 4.72 -8.17 -23.61
CA VAL A 2 3.46 -8.58 -22.91
C VAL A 2 3.72 -9.38 -21.63
N ILE A 3 4.68 -10.32 -21.66
CA ILE A 3 5.00 -11.21 -20.53
C ILE A 3 5.49 -10.41 -19.30
N GLY A 4 6.31 -9.37 -19.48
CA GLY A 4 6.78 -8.51 -18.38
C GLY A 4 5.64 -7.80 -17.64
N LYS A 5 4.65 -7.28 -18.38
CA LYS A 5 3.47 -6.62 -17.79
C LYS A 5 2.58 -7.59 -17.00
N LEU A 6 2.55 -8.87 -17.39
CA LEU A 6 1.83 -9.92 -16.68
C LEU A 6 2.47 -10.24 -15.33
N PHE A 7 3.80 -10.39 -15.29
CA PHE A 7 4.52 -10.60 -14.04
C PHE A 7 4.45 -9.38 -13.11
N GLU A 8 4.53 -8.18 -13.67
CA GLU A 8 4.35 -6.93 -12.91
C GLU A 8 2.94 -6.84 -12.32
N ALA A 9 1.89 -7.06 -13.11
CA ALA A 9 0.52 -7.06 -12.64
C ALA A 9 0.30 -8.11 -11.54
N LEU A 10 0.81 -9.34 -11.72
CA LEU A 10 0.72 -10.39 -10.71
C LEU A 10 1.41 -9.99 -9.41
N MET A 11 2.61 -9.42 -9.49
CA MET A 11 3.35 -8.94 -8.33
C MET A 11 2.56 -7.85 -7.58
N VAL A 12 2.04 -6.84 -8.30
CA VAL A 12 1.28 -5.73 -7.68
C VAL A 12 -0.05 -6.22 -7.11
N VAL A 13 -0.70 -7.20 -7.73
CA VAL A 13 -1.92 -7.85 -7.18
C VAL A 13 -1.60 -8.63 -5.92
N CYS A 14 -0.54 -9.45 -5.90
CA CYS A 14 -0.13 -10.18 -4.71
C CYS A 14 0.22 -9.24 -3.56
N PHE A 15 0.92 -8.13 -3.84
CA PHE A 15 1.13 -7.05 -2.87
C PHE A 15 -0.19 -6.43 -2.41
N GLY A 16 -1.09 -6.16 -3.36
CA GLY A 16 -2.44 -5.65 -3.12
C GLY A 16 -3.22 -6.48 -2.12
N LEU A 17 -3.17 -7.81 -2.26
CA LEU A 17 -3.89 -8.74 -1.39
C LEU A 17 -3.29 -8.86 0.02
N ALA A 18 -2.03 -8.48 0.21
CA ALA A 18 -1.41 -8.46 1.55
C ALA A 18 -2.03 -7.37 2.45
N TRP A 19 -2.47 -6.25 1.87
CA TRP A 19 -3.01 -5.12 2.63
C TRP A 19 -4.37 -5.37 3.28
N PRO A 20 -5.38 -5.95 2.61
CA PRO A 20 -6.64 -6.32 3.24
C PRO A 20 -6.46 -7.19 4.48
N ALA A 21 -5.56 -8.18 4.41
CA ALA A 21 -5.22 -9.02 5.57
C ALA A 21 -4.56 -8.20 6.69
N SER A 22 -3.65 -7.29 6.36
CA SER A 22 -3.02 -6.39 7.33
C SER A 22 -4.03 -5.47 8.01
N ILE A 23 -4.91 -4.83 7.24
CA ILE A 23 -5.98 -3.93 7.69
C ILE A 23 -6.94 -4.67 8.61
N TYR A 24 -7.41 -5.86 8.21
CA TYR A 24 -8.30 -6.68 9.03
C TYR A 24 -7.66 -7.02 10.38
N LYS A 25 -6.37 -7.39 10.37
CA LYS A 25 -5.61 -7.65 11.60
C LYS A 25 -5.47 -6.39 12.46
N SER A 26 -5.14 -5.23 11.88
CA SER A 26 -5.10 -3.92 12.57
C SER A 26 -6.42 -3.62 13.26
N TRP A 27 -7.52 -3.78 12.53
CA TRP A 27 -8.84 -3.44 13.02
C TRP A 27 -9.27 -4.35 14.18
N LYS A 28 -9.03 -5.66 14.04
CA LYS A 28 -9.43 -6.67 15.03
C LYS A 28 -8.54 -6.65 16.28
N SER A 29 -7.22 -6.51 16.12
CA SER A 29 -6.28 -6.53 17.26
C SER A 29 -6.37 -5.29 18.13
N ARG A 30 -6.73 -4.13 17.53
CA ARG A 30 -6.71 -2.80 18.17
C ARG A 30 -5.36 -2.46 18.83
N SER A 31 -4.28 -3.11 18.40
CA SER A 31 -2.93 -2.96 18.96
C SER A 31 -1.91 -2.63 17.87
N THR A 32 -0.84 -1.93 18.23
CA THR A 32 0.29 -1.63 17.34
C THR A 32 1.43 -2.65 17.43
N GLY A 33 1.41 -3.59 18.38
CA GLY A 33 2.56 -4.44 18.77
C GLY A 33 3.12 -5.40 17.72
N GLY A 34 2.53 -5.49 16.53
CA GLY A 34 3.05 -6.30 15.41
C GLY A 34 3.22 -5.51 14.12
N LYS A 35 3.15 -4.18 14.17
CA LYS A 35 3.21 -3.30 12.99
C LYS A 35 4.34 -2.29 13.10
N SER A 36 5.12 -2.19 12.01
CA SER A 36 6.17 -1.19 11.87
C SER A 36 5.64 0.03 11.10
N LEU A 37 5.51 1.17 11.78
CA LEU A 37 5.11 2.43 11.14
C LEU A 37 6.11 2.84 10.05
N SER A 38 7.41 2.67 10.32
CA SER A 38 8.48 2.99 9.36
C SER A 38 8.33 2.19 8.07
N PHE A 39 7.95 0.90 8.17
CA PHE A 39 7.68 0.06 7.00
C PHE A 39 6.50 0.59 6.17
N LEU A 40 5.40 0.97 6.82
CA LEU A 40 4.24 1.54 6.12
C LEU A 40 4.60 2.86 5.41
N ILE A 41 5.37 3.73 6.06
CA ILE A 41 5.81 5.00 5.48
C ILE A 41 6.73 4.78 4.27
N ILE A 42 7.70 3.87 4.36
CA ILE A 42 8.61 3.55 3.24
C ILE A 42 7.81 3.10 2.02
N ILE A 43 6.81 2.24 2.22
CA ILE A 43 5.95 1.76 1.13
C ILE A 43 5.08 2.86 0.56
N LEU A 44 4.52 3.73 1.41
CA LEU A 44 3.71 4.88 0.97
C LEU A 44 4.54 5.82 0.08
N ILE A 45 5.79 6.10 0.46
CA ILE A 45 6.72 6.91 -0.34
C ILE A 45 7.05 6.21 -1.65
N GLY A 46 7.32 4.90 -1.63
CA GLY A 46 7.59 4.12 -2.84
C GLY A 46 6.42 4.18 -3.83
N TYR A 47 5.19 4.00 -3.36
CA TYR A 47 4.00 4.12 -4.21
C TYR A 47 3.77 5.54 -4.72
N ALA A 48 4.00 6.57 -3.88
CA ALA A 48 3.90 7.96 -4.32
C ALA A 48 4.92 8.29 -5.42
N ALA A 49 6.17 7.82 -5.29
CA ALA A 49 7.21 8.00 -6.30
C ALA A 49 6.86 7.29 -7.61
N GLY A 50 6.36 6.05 -7.55
CA GLY A 50 5.91 5.31 -8.74
C GLY A 50 4.73 5.97 -9.45
N ILE A 51 3.77 6.51 -8.69
CA ILE A 51 2.64 7.26 -9.26
C ILE A 51 3.12 8.55 -9.91
N LEU A 52 4.02 9.30 -9.25
CA LEU A 52 4.61 10.52 -9.81
C LEU A 52 5.37 10.24 -11.10
N HIS A 53 6.17 9.16 -11.15
CA HIS A 53 6.86 8.75 -12.36
C HIS A 53 5.89 8.59 -13.53
N VAL A 54 4.78 7.86 -13.34
CA VAL A 54 3.80 7.63 -14.42
C VAL A 54 3.02 8.89 -14.80
N ILE A 55 2.79 9.83 -13.86
CA ILE A 55 2.15 11.12 -14.18
C ILE A 55 3.09 12.02 -14.98
N LEU A 56 4.39 11.98 -14.68
CA LEU A 56 5.41 12.81 -15.33
C LEU A 56 5.89 12.23 -16.66
N ASP A 57 5.79 10.91 -16.84
CA ASP A 57 6.22 10.20 -18.04
C ASP A 57 5.07 10.09 -19.05
N TYR A 58 5.18 10.83 -20.17
CA TYR A 58 4.08 11.10 -21.11
C TYR A 58 3.72 9.91 -22.02
N ASP A 59 4.59 8.90 -22.14
CA ASP A 59 4.57 7.89 -23.21
C ASP A 59 3.69 6.65 -22.97
N GLY A 60 2.95 6.59 -21.87
CA GLY A 60 1.94 5.54 -21.75
C GLY A 60 1.37 5.33 -20.36
N PHE A 61 0.12 5.76 -20.21
CA PHE A 61 -0.72 5.41 -19.06
C PHE A 61 -0.93 3.88 -19.03
N ASN A 62 -0.11 3.17 -18.25
CA ASN A 62 -0.27 1.73 -18.05
C ASN A 62 -1.34 1.49 -16.99
N TRP A 63 -2.33 0.65 -17.27
CA TRP A 63 -3.43 0.33 -16.34
C TRP A 63 -2.96 -0.15 -14.95
N ILE A 64 -1.73 -0.66 -14.86
CA ILE A 64 -1.08 -1.06 -13.59
C ILE A 64 -0.98 0.11 -12.59
N ILE A 65 -0.95 1.37 -13.05
CA ILE A 65 -1.02 2.58 -12.20
C ILE A 65 -2.22 2.58 -11.26
N ILE A 66 -3.35 2.02 -11.70
CA ILE A 66 -4.56 1.91 -10.90
C ILE A 66 -4.31 0.96 -9.73
N LEU A 67 -3.61 -0.15 -9.96
CA LEU A 67 -3.23 -1.09 -8.90
C LEU A 67 -2.26 -0.45 -7.90
N TYR A 68 -1.31 0.37 -8.37
CA TYR A 68 -0.43 1.15 -7.50
C TYR A 68 -1.21 2.14 -6.63
N GLY A 69 -2.16 2.89 -7.22
CA GLY A 69 -3.04 3.79 -6.49
C GLY A 69 -3.90 3.08 -5.44
N MET A 70 -4.49 1.94 -5.79
CA MET A 70 -5.26 1.12 -4.85
C MET A 70 -4.40 0.62 -3.69
N ASN A 71 -3.18 0.14 -3.97
CA ASN A 71 -2.24 -0.27 -2.92
C ASN A 71 -1.89 0.90 -1.99
N ALA A 72 -1.58 2.08 -2.54
CA ALA A 72 -1.29 3.28 -1.76
C ALA A 72 -2.45 3.66 -0.82
N ILE A 73 -3.70 3.59 -1.31
CA ILE A 73 -4.90 3.84 -0.49
C ILE A 73 -5.00 2.81 0.64
N MET A 74 -4.82 1.52 0.36
CA MET A 74 -4.89 0.46 1.38
C MET A 74 -3.81 0.63 2.46
N VAL A 75 -2.57 0.94 2.06
CA VAL A 75 -1.48 1.26 3.01
C VAL A 75 -1.80 2.50 3.82
N GLY A 76 -2.39 3.52 3.19
CA GLY A 76 -2.86 4.73 3.87
C GLY A 76 -3.91 4.42 4.94
N ILE A 77 -4.91 3.59 4.61
CA ILE A 77 -5.93 3.13 5.56
C ILE A 77 -5.28 2.39 6.74
N ASP A 78 -4.37 1.47 6.47
CA ASP A 78 -3.68 0.71 7.53
C ASP A 78 -2.79 1.64 8.40
N THR A 79 -2.21 2.67 7.80
CA THR A 79 -1.44 3.71 8.50
C THR A 79 -2.35 4.53 9.44
N CYS A 80 -3.53 4.95 8.97
CA CYS A 80 -4.52 5.62 9.80
C CYS A 80 -4.97 4.72 10.97
N LEU A 81 -5.16 3.42 10.72
CA LEU A 81 -5.48 2.45 11.77
C LEU A 81 -4.34 2.29 12.78
N TYR A 82 -3.08 2.33 12.34
CA TYR A 82 -1.94 2.34 13.25
C TYR A 82 -2.03 3.51 14.23
N PHE A 83 -2.25 4.74 13.75
CA PHE A 83 -2.38 5.91 14.63
C PHE A 83 -3.60 5.82 15.55
N ARG A 84 -4.73 5.30 15.05
CA ARG A 84 -5.92 5.03 15.87
C ARG A 84 -5.59 4.07 17.01
N ASN A 85 -4.97 2.92 16.70
CA ASN A 85 -4.64 1.91 17.69
C ASN A 85 -3.59 2.41 18.69
N LYS A 86 -2.59 3.16 18.22
CA LYS A 86 -1.60 3.81 19.10
C LYS A 86 -2.29 4.70 20.14
N ARG A 87 -3.30 5.46 19.73
CA ARG A 87 -4.10 6.29 20.64
C ARG A 87 -4.94 5.47 21.62
N LEU A 88 -5.42 4.29 21.21
CA LEU A 88 -6.15 3.38 22.11
C LEU A 88 -5.24 2.74 23.15
N GLU A 89 -3.99 2.43 22.80
CA GLU A 89 -2.99 1.85 23.72
C GLU A 89 -2.39 2.87 24.69
N THR A 90 -2.43 4.16 24.34
CA THR A 90 -1.94 5.24 25.22
C THR A 90 -3.00 5.69 26.24
N ARG A 91 -4.25 5.20 26.12
CA ARG A 91 -5.33 5.41 27.10
C ARG A 91 -5.34 4.28 28.12
#